data_AF-A0AAV0W8Y2-F1
#
_entry.id   AF-A0AAV0W8Y2-F1
#
_cell.length_a   1.000
_cell.length_b   1.000
_cell.length_c   1.000
_cell.angle_alpha   90.00
_cell.angle_beta   90.00
_cell.angle_gamma   90.00
#
_symmetry.space_group_name_H-M   'P 1'
#
loop_
_entity.id
_entity.type
_entity.pdbx_description
1 polymer ?
#
loop_
_entity_poly.entity_id
_entity_poly.type
_entity_poly.pdbx_seq_one_letter_code
_entity_poly.pdbx_strand_id
1 'polypeptide(L)'
;MLKNVINVTLKKHSDTRWSSKKQPISALHTNIISIPMILKQMRDTTNINYDTIDGCNQILRLIDLKFLCLLNIWNKILTHIDKTNNSLQTKDITIDMASKMLNGLYNSIQEIRDNNFEDSLKNAKNTASKWNCLIEP
;
A
#
# COMPACT_ATOMS: atom_id res chain seq x y z
N MET A 1 9.48 10.88 16.90
CA MET A 1 8.04 10.59 16.73
C MET A 1 7.77 9.62 15.59
N LEU A 2 8.12 9.89 14.31
CA LEU A 2 7.87 8.99 13.17
C LEU A 2 8.41 7.55 13.32
N LYS A 3 9.67 7.40 13.77
CA LYS A 3 10.33 6.10 13.94
C LYS A 3 9.63 5.16 14.94
N ASN A 4 8.84 5.70 15.86
CA ASN A 4 8.17 4.90 16.89
C ASN A 4 6.83 4.34 16.43
N VAL A 5 6.27 4.84 15.31
CA VAL A 5 4.95 4.46 14.81
C VAL A 5 5.02 3.62 13.54
N ILE A 6 6.03 3.84 12.69
CA ILE A 6 6.23 3.11 11.43
C ILE A 6 7.56 2.38 11.51
N ASN A 7 7.54 1.09 11.88
CA ASN A 7 8.74 0.25 11.95
C ASN A 7 9.14 -0.33 10.57
N VAL A 8 9.08 0.50 9.53
CA VAL A 8 9.39 0.09 8.16
C VAL A 8 10.36 1.09 7.54
N THR A 9 11.55 0.60 7.19
CA THR A 9 12.52 1.37 6.39
C THR A 9 12.33 1.02 4.93
N LEU A 10 11.92 2.00 4.13
CA LEU A 10 11.78 1.83 2.68
C LEU A 10 13.14 1.93 1.99
N LYS A 11 13.42 0.98 1.09
CA LYS A 11 14.58 1.04 0.21
C LYS A 11 14.35 2.10 -0.88
N LYS A 12 15.45 2.63 -1.42
CA LYS A 12 15.40 3.55 -2.57
C LYS A 12 14.67 2.89 -3.75
N HIS A 13 13.87 3.68 -4.47
CA HIS A 13 13.17 3.23 -5.67
C HIS A 13 14.15 2.64 -6.69
N SER A 14 13.74 1.58 -7.37
CA SER A 14 14.52 0.93 -8.43
C SER A 14 13.57 0.49 -9.54
N ASP A 15 13.74 1.05 -10.73
CA ASP A 15 12.84 0.79 -11.87
C ASP A 15 12.88 -0.67 -12.34
N THR A 16 14.00 -1.35 -12.11
CA THR A 16 14.25 -2.72 -12.58
C THR A 16 13.73 -3.82 -11.65
N ARG A 17 13.21 -3.48 -10.46
CA ARG A 17 12.75 -4.48 -9.47
C ARG A 17 11.31 -4.19 -9.05
N TRP A 18 10.38 -5.06 -9.43
CA TRP A 18 8.98 -5.02 -8.97
C TRP A 18 8.84 -4.97 -7.44
N SER A 19 9.77 -5.60 -6.71
CA SER A 19 9.84 -5.55 -5.25
C SER A 19 10.04 -4.12 -4.70
N SER A 20 10.70 -3.24 -5.45
CA SER A 20 10.89 -1.82 -5.07
C SER A 20 9.58 -1.02 -5.14
N LYS A 21 8.62 -1.47 -5.95
CA LYS A 21 7.27 -0.87 -6.07
C LYS A 21 6.31 -1.48 -5.03
N LYS A 22 6.43 -2.78 -4.75
CA LYS A 22 5.64 -3.47 -3.72
C LYS A 22 5.94 -2.94 -2.32
N GLN A 23 7.21 -2.75 -1.97
CA GLN A 23 7.62 -2.39 -0.60
C GLN A 23 6.95 -1.10 -0.08
N PRO A 24 6.96 0.04 -0.81
CA PRO A 24 6.24 1.24 -0.40
C PRO A 24 4.74 1.03 -0.27
N ILE A 25 4.12 0.31 -1.22
CA ILE A 25 2.68 0.04 -1.21
C ILE A 25 2.29 -0.82 -0.02
N SER A 26 3.02 -1.90 0.26
CA SER A 26 2.74 -2.76 1.41
C SER A 26 2.98 -2.04 2.74
N ALA A 27 4.02 -1.20 2.83
CA ALA A 27 4.28 -0.39 4.01
C ALA A 27 3.15 0.61 4.27
N LEU A 28 2.71 1.31 3.22
CA LEU A 28 1.60 2.25 3.27
C LEU A 28 0.30 1.53 3.66
N HIS A 29 -0.03 0.42 3.00
CA HIS A 29 -1.21 -0.39 3.30
C HIS A 29 -1.23 -0.91 4.74
N THR A 30 -0.08 -1.33 5.28
CA THR A 30 0.04 -1.82 6.65
C THR A 30 -0.18 -0.72 7.69
N ASN A 31 0.32 0.49 7.40
CA ASN A 31 0.32 1.60 8.34
C ASN A 31 -0.76 2.65 8.03
N ILE A 32 -1.70 2.34 7.14
CA ILE A 32 -2.67 3.29 6.61
C ILE A 32 -3.52 3.92 7.72
N ILE A 33 -3.82 3.16 8.78
CA ILE A 33 -4.57 3.65 9.95
C ILE A 33 -3.78 4.72 10.73
N SER A 34 -2.47 4.53 10.88
CA SER A 34 -1.61 5.40 11.69
C SER A 34 -1.22 6.69 10.98
N ILE A 35 -1.19 6.71 9.65
CA ILE A 35 -0.69 7.86 8.86
C ILE A 35 -1.48 9.15 9.12
N PRO A 36 -2.83 9.16 9.06
CA PRO A 36 -3.57 10.39 9.35
C PRO A 36 -3.36 10.91 10.77
N MET A 37 -3.22 10.00 11.75
CA MET A 37 -2.94 10.37 13.14
C MET A 37 -1.59 11.08 13.26
N ILE A 38 -0.56 10.54 12.62
CA ILE A 38 0.78 11.15 12.59
C ILE A 38 0.75 12.50 11.89
N LEU A 39 0.09 12.60 10.73
CA LEU A 39 0.01 13.86 9.96
C LEU A 39 -0.72 14.96 10.73
N LYS A 40 -1.79 14.60 11.48
CA LYS A 40 -2.45 15.54 12.40
C LYS A 40 -1.54 15.96 13.54
N GLN A 41 -0.88 15.00 14.21
CA GLN A 41 0.03 15.31 15.30
C GLN A 41 1.16 16.23 14.85
N MET A 42 1.70 16.00 13.64
CA MET A 42 2.69 16.90 13.04
C MET A 42 2.10 18.28 12.81
N ARG A 43 0.93 18.38 12.16
CA ARG A 43 0.27 19.66 11.92
C ARG A 43 0.03 20.45 13.21
N ASP A 44 -0.34 19.76 14.29
CA ASP A 44 -0.74 20.35 15.57
C ASP A 44 0.45 20.56 16.53
N THR A 45 1.68 20.20 16.12
CA THR A 45 2.90 20.43 16.91
C THR A 45 3.30 21.91 16.86
N THR A 46 3.65 22.47 18.02
CA THR A 46 4.12 23.86 18.15
C THR A 46 5.42 24.10 17.39
N ASN A 47 5.60 25.31 16.85
CA ASN A 47 6.80 25.76 16.12
C ASN A 47 7.08 25.11 14.75
N ILE A 48 6.06 24.59 14.05
CA ILE A 48 6.20 24.10 12.67
C ILE A 48 5.91 25.21 11.65
N ASN A 49 6.65 25.21 10.53
CA ASN A 49 6.47 26.19 9.46
C ASN A 49 5.15 25.96 8.68
N TYR A 50 4.67 27.02 8.03
CA TYR A 50 3.43 26.97 7.25
C TYR A 50 3.47 25.90 6.16
N ASP A 51 4.60 25.75 5.46
CA ASP A 51 4.77 24.79 4.37
C ASP A 51 4.55 23.34 4.82
N THR A 52 4.98 22.98 6.03
CA THR A 52 4.77 21.64 6.59
C THR A 52 3.31 21.41 6.97
N ILE A 53 2.64 22.42 7.53
CA ILE A 53 1.21 22.37 7.86
C ILE A 53 0.40 22.17 6.58
N ASP A 54 0.68 22.96 5.55
CA ASP A 54 0.02 22.87 4.25
C ASP A 54 0.29 21.52 3.59
N GLY A 55 1.55 21.05 3.59
CA GLY A 55 1.92 19.72 3.09
C GLY A 55 1.17 18.59 3.79
N CYS A 56 1.02 18.64 5.13
CA CYS A 56 0.24 17.65 5.86
C CYS A 56 -1.24 17.67 5.46
N ASN A 57 -1.83 18.86 5.31
CA ASN A 57 -3.22 19.01 4.87
C ASN A 57 -3.44 18.50 3.44
N GLN A 58 -2.50 18.80 2.53
CA GLN A 58 -2.55 18.30 1.16
C GLN A 58 -2.51 16.78 1.13
N ILE A 59 -1.58 16.15 1.86
CA ILE A 59 -1.49 14.69 1.94
C ILE A 59 -2.78 14.10 2.51
N LEU A 60 -3.31 14.66 3.60
CA LEU A 60 -4.58 14.19 4.19
C LEU A 60 -5.75 14.24 3.18
N ARG A 61 -5.81 15.26 2.33
CA ARG A 61 -6.84 15.38 1.27
C ARG A 61 -6.67 14.36 0.14
N LEU A 62 -5.44 13.96 -0.18
CA LEU A 62 -5.16 12.96 -1.21
C LEU A 62 -5.61 11.56 -0.79
N ILE A 63 -5.67 11.31 0.51
CA ILE A 63 -6.02 10.00 1.04
C ILE A 63 -7.55 9.89 1.18
N ASP A 64 -8.24 9.82 0.05
CA ASP A 64 -9.69 9.64 -0.02
C ASP A 64 -10.10 8.15 -0.10
N LEU A 65 -11.41 7.89 -0.17
CA LEU A 65 -11.93 6.52 -0.29
C LEU A 65 -11.43 5.81 -1.56
N LYS A 66 -11.24 6.56 -2.66
CA LYS A 66 -10.74 5.99 -3.93
C LYS A 66 -9.29 5.57 -3.78
N PHE A 67 -8.46 6.40 -3.15
CA PHE A 67 -7.09 6.09 -2.82
C PHE A 67 -6.98 4.84 -1.96
N LEU A 68 -7.80 4.74 -0.91
CA LEU A 68 -7.85 3.54 -0.06
C LEU A 68 -8.22 2.27 -0.84
N CYS A 69 -9.20 2.36 -1.74
CA CYS A 69 -9.60 1.24 -2.58
C CYS A 69 -8.47 0.82 -3.53
N LEU A 70 -7.85 1.79 -4.21
CA LEU A 70 -6.71 1.56 -5.10
C LEU A 70 -5.53 0.97 -4.34
N LEU A 71 -5.25 1.45 -3.13
CA LEU A 71 -4.17 0.94 -2.28
C LEU A 71 -4.37 -0.55 -1.95
N ASN A 72 -5.61 -0.96 -1.63
CA ASN A 72 -5.95 -2.36 -1.39
C ASN A 72 -5.72 -3.22 -2.64
N ILE A 73 -6.20 -2.76 -3.80
CA ILE A 73 -6.07 -3.47 -5.08
C ILE A 73 -4.59 -3.60 -5.47
N TRP A 74 -3.83 -2.50 -5.43
CA TRP A 74 -2.42 -2.50 -5.78
C TRP A 74 -1.58 -3.36 -4.85
N ASN A 75 -1.87 -3.36 -3.55
CA ASN A 75 -1.18 -4.22 -2.60
C ASN A 75 -1.39 -5.72 -2.94
N LYS A 76 -2.61 -6.12 -3.34
CA LYS A 76 -2.88 -7.49 -3.82
C LYS A 76 -2.10 -7.80 -5.11
N ILE A 77 -2.26 -6.98 -6.16
CA ILE A 77 -1.62 -7.19 -7.47
C ILE A 77 -0.10 -7.31 -7.33
N LEU A 78 0.54 -6.33 -6.68
CA LEU A 78 1.99 -6.32 -6.51
C LEU A 78 2.48 -7.48 -5.66
N THR A 79 1.66 -7.97 -4.73
CA THR A 79 1.99 -9.17 -3.95
C THR A 79 2.06 -10.42 -4.81
N HIS A 80 1.11 -10.62 -5.73
CA HIS A 80 1.14 -11.76 -6.65
C HIS A 80 2.31 -11.65 -7.64
N ILE A 81 2.51 -10.47 -8.24
CA ILE A 81 3.63 -10.22 -9.17
C ILE A 81 4.98 -10.51 -8.50
N ASP A 82 5.20 -9.97 -7.30
CA ASP A 82 6.47 -10.14 -6.58
C ASP A 82 6.72 -11.60 -6.18
N LYS A 83 5.69 -12.33 -5.74
CA LYS A 83 5.79 -13.77 -5.46
C LYS A 83 6.24 -14.54 -6.71
N THR A 84 5.54 -14.36 -7.82
CA THR A 84 5.89 -15.03 -9.09
C THR A 84 7.28 -14.62 -9.56
N ASN A 85 7.63 -13.34 -9.50
CA ASN A 85 8.94 -12.85 -9.90
C ASN A 85 10.08 -13.45 -9.07
N ASN A 86 9.89 -13.60 -7.75
CA ASN A 86 10.90 -14.22 -6.89
C ASN A 86 11.06 -15.71 -7.19
N SER A 87 9.95 -16.42 -7.43
CA SER A 87 9.99 -17.84 -7.77
C SER A 87 10.62 -18.11 -9.14
N LEU A 88 10.35 -17.25 -10.14
CA LEU A 88 10.96 -17.35 -11.47
C LEU A 88 12.48 -17.13 -11.46
N GLN A 89 13.03 -16.49 -10.43
CA GLN A 89 14.47 -16.27 -10.27
C GLN A 89 15.17 -17.38 -9.48
N THR A 90 14.47 -18.45 -9.11
CA THR A 90 15.11 -19.61 -8.45
C THR A 90 15.96 -20.39 -9.45
N LYS A 91 17.12 -20.90 -9.02
CA LYS A 91 18.11 -21.55 -9.90
C LYS A 91 17.61 -22.88 -10.48
N ASP A 92 16.67 -23.52 -9.80
CA ASP A 92 16.19 -24.87 -10.12
C ASP A 92 14.87 -24.85 -10.92
N ILE A 93 14.48 -23.71 -11.49
CA ILE A 93 13.22 -23.61 -12.20
C ILE A 93 13.28 -24.25 -13.59
N THR A 94 12.35 -25.16 -13.86
CA THR A 94 12.15 -25.71 -15.20
C THR A 94 11.20 -24.84 -16.02
N ILE A 95 11.26 -24.94 -17.36
CA ILE A 95 10.38 -24.19 -18.26
C ILE A 95 8.90 -24.51 -18.00
N ASP A 96 8.58 -25.78 -17.73
CA ASP A 96 7.21 -26.21 -17.42
C ASP A 96 6.70 -25.57 -16.12
N MET A 97 7.53 -25.53 -15.08
CA MET A 97 7.21 -24.82 -13.84
C MET A 97 7.02 -23.33 -14.10
N ALA A 98 7.95 -22.67 -14.80
CA ALA A 98 7.84 -21.24 -15.11
C ALA A 98 6.54 -20.91 -15.86
N SER A 99 6.15 -21.74 -16.83
CA SER A 99 4.87 -21.61 -17.55
C SER A 99 3.67 -21.69 -16.59
N LYS A 100 3.64 -22.70 -15.70
CA LYS A 100 2.60 -22.84 -14.68
C LYS A 100 2.54 -21.63 -13.74
N MET A 101 3.68 -21.07 -13.35
CA MET A 101 3.75 -19.89 -12.50
C MET A 101 3.18 -18.64 -13.16
N LEU A 102 3.48 -18.42 -14.44
CA LEU A 102 2.94 -17.31 -15.22
C LEU A 102 1.43 -17.47 -15.42
N ASN A 103 0.95 -18.68 -15.71
CA ASN A 103 -0.48 -18.94 -15.83
C ASN A 103 -1.20 -18.73 -14.49
N GLY A 104 -0.61 -19.16 -13.38
CA GLY A 104 -1.12 -18.89 -12.04
C GLY A 104 -1.18 -17.40 -11.71
N LEU A 105 -0.18 -16.62 -12.12
CA LEU A 105 -0.20 -15.16 -11.99
C LEU A 105 -1.33 -14.54 -12.81
N TYR A 106 -1.48 -14.95 -14.07
CA TYR A 106 -2.54 -14.49 -14.96
C TYR A 106 -3.92 -14.74 -14.33
N ASN A 107 -4.20 -15.96 -13.89
CA ASN A 107 -5.45 -16.32 -13.22
C ASN A 107 -5.67 -15.51 -11.94
N SER A 108 -4.62 -15.29 -11.15
CA SER A 108 -4.71 -14.46 -9.93
C SER A 108 -5.08 -13.01 -10.24
N ILE A 109 -4.53 -12.44 -11.31
CA ILE A 109 -4.83 -11.06 -11.72
C ILE A 109 -6.25 -10.97 -12.27
N GLN A 110 -6.70 -11.97 -13.04
CA GLN A 110 -8.09 -12.04 -13.50
C GLN A 110 -9.06 -12.11 -12.31
N GLU A 111 -8.80 -12.98 -11.34
CA GLU A 111 -9.62 -13.10 -10.14
C GLU A 111 -9.71 -11.78 -9.36
N ILE A 112 -8.59 -11.05 -9.24
CA ILE A 112 -8.60 -9.72 -8.62
C ILE A 112 -9.49 -8.75 -9.39
N ARG A 113 -9.43 -8.76 -10.73
CA ARG A 113 -10.23 -7.88 -11.57
C ARG A 113 -11.72 -8.21 -11.47
N ASP A 114 -12.05 -9.49 -11.55
CA ASP A 114 -13.41 -9.94 -11.76
C ASP A 114 -14.19 -9.99 -10.43
N ASN A 115 -13.53 -10.32 -9.30
CA ASN A 115 -14.22 -10.57 -8.03
C ASN A 115 -13.79 -9.67 -6.84
N ASN A 116 -12.60 -9.06 -6.87
CA ASN A 116 -12.08 -8.37 -5.67
C ASN A 116 -12.46 -6.89 -5.54
N PHE A 117 -13.21 -6.30 -6.49
CA PHE A 117 -13.58 -4.89 -6.38
C PHE A 117 -14.44 -4.61 -5.15
N GLU A 118 -15.50 -5.40 -4.93
CA GLU A 118 -16.42 -5.20 -3.81
C GLU A 118 -15.73 -5.40 -2.46
N ASP A 119 -14.89 -6.44 -2.33
CA ASP A 119 -14.07 -6.68 -1.13
C ASP A 119 -13.11 -5.50 -0.88
N SER A 120 -12.45 -5.02 -1.93
CA SER A 120 -11.50 -3.89 -1.81
C SER A 120 -12.21 -2.60 -1.39
N LEU A 121 -13.41 -2.36 -1.92
CA LEU A 121 -14.26 -1.23 -1.56
C LEU A 121 -14.78 -1.35 -0.12
N LYS A 122 -15.20 -2.54 0.30
CA LYS A 122 -15.62 -2.82 1.68
C LYS A 122 -14.47 -2.56 2.66
N ASN A 123 -13.27 -3.06 2.35
CA ASN A 123 -12.08 -2.81 3.15
C ASN A 123 -11.71 -1.33 3.21
N ALA A 124 -11.82 -0.61 2.09
CA ALA A 124 -11.58 0.83 2.05
C ALA A 124 -12.59 1.60 2.92
N LYS A 125 -13.89 1.27 2.85
CA LYS A 125 -14.93 1.86 3.71
C LYS A 125 -14.66 1.60 5.19
N ASN A 126 -14.29 0.38 5.55
CA ASN A 126 -13.95 0.03 6.93
C ASN A 126 -12.74 0.84 7.45
N THR A 127 -11.71 1.02 6.62
CA THR A 127 -10.55 1.86 6.97
C THR A 127 -10.94 3.32 7.13
N ALA A 128 -11.75 3.87 6.23
CA ALA A 128 -12.25 5.24 6.32
C ALA A 128 -13.11 5.47 7.57
N SER A 129 -13.98 4.52 7.94
CA SER A 129 -14.75 4.60 9.18
C SER A 129 -13.85 4.59 10.41
N LYS A 130 -12.83 3.73 10.45
CA LYS A 130 -11.84 3.73 11.55
C LYS A 130 -11.13 5.06 11.66
N TRP A 131 -10.82 5.70 10.54
CA TRP A 131 -10.25 7.04 10.58
C TRP A 131 -11.19 8.03 11.21
N ASN A 132 -12.45 8.13 10.77
CA ASN A 132 -13.39 9.07 11.35
C ASN A 132 -13.54 8.87 12.87
N CYS A 133 -13.62 7.63 13.35
CA CYS A 133 -13.66 7.33 14.79
C CYS A 133 -12.37 7.69 15.56
N LEU A 134 -11.20 7.72 14.90
CA LEU A 134 -9.91 8.08 15.52
C LEU A 134 -9.56 9.58 15.36
N ILE A 135 -10.37 10.30 14.59
CA ILE A 135 -10.12 11.68 14.13
C ILE A 135 -11.11 12.66 14.76
N GLU A 136 -12.25 12.20 15.28
CA GLU A 136 -13.18 12.99 16.10
C GLU A 136 -12.57 13.29 17.49
N PRO A 137 -12.81 14.51 18.03
CA PRO A 137 -12.29 14.95 19.32
C PRO A 137 -12.91 14.22 20.53
#